data_AF-D3FW06-F1
#
_entry.id   AF-D3FW06-F1
#
_cell.length_a   1.000
_cell.length_b   1.000
_cell.length_c   1.000
_cell.angle_alpha   90.00
_cell.angle_beta   90.00
_cell.angle_gamma   90.00
#
_symmetry.space_group_name_H-M   'P 1'
#
loop_
_entity.id
_entity.type
_entity.pdbx_description
1 polymer ?
#
loop_
_entity_poly.entity_id
_entity_poly.type
_entity_poly.pdbx_seq_one_letter_code
_entity_poly.pdbx_strand_id
1 'polypeptide(L)' 'MCGRFSLFSGRKQLQEEFKFMNDVPSDYSARYNIAPQSQILSIIQGENGDRRIGYLRWGLTFPLSI' A
#
# COMPACT_ATOMS: atom_id res chain seq x y z
N MET A 1 9.78 -18.08 2.59
CA MET A 1 8.49 -18.03 1.87
C MET A 1 7.46 -17.37 2.78
N CYS A 2 7.59 -16.05 2.99
CA CYS A 2 6.76 -15.30 3.94
C CYS A 2 5.55 -14.76 3.18
N GLY A 3 4.55 -15.61 2.93
CA GLY A 3 3.38 -15.27 2.10
C GLY A 3 2.33 -14.41 2.80
N ARG A 4 2.56 -13.99 4.05
CA ARG A 4 1.59 -13.21 4.83
C ARG A 4 2.26 -12.14 5.66
N PHE A 5 1.54 -11.05 5.92
CA PHE A 5 2.00 -9.98 6.80
C PHE A 5 0.82 -9.27 7.48
N SER A 6 1.14 -8.42 8.47
CA SER A 6 0.19 -7.60 9.20
C SER A 6 0.46 -6.13 8.93
N LEU A 7 -0.60 -5.33 8.81
CA LEU A 7 -0.55 -3.88 8.75
C LEU A 7 -1.61 -3.32 9.69
N PHE A 8 -1.19 -2.84 10.85
CA PHE A 8 -2.05 -2.29 11.90
C PHE A 8 -1.67 -0.85 12.30
N SER A 9 -0.71 -0.24 11.60
CA SER A 9 -0.27 1.14 11.82
C SER A 9 -1.39 2.14 11.58
N GLY A 10 -1.53 3.12 12.47
CA GLY A 10 -2.53 4.17 12.32
C GLY A 10 -2.22 5.11 11.15
N ARG A 11 -3.26 5.79 10.63
CA ARG A 11 -3.12 6.77 9.53
C ARG A 11 -2.07 7.85 9.82
N LYS A 12 -2.07 8.38 11.05
CA LYS A 12 -1.11 9.40 11.50
C LYS A 12 0.33 8.89 11.52
N GLN A 13 0.55 7.67 12.02
CA GLN A 13 1.88 7.03 12.03
C GLN A 13 2.41 6.84 10.61
N LEU A 14 1.54 6.38 9.69
CA LEU A 14 1.91 6.24 8.28
C LEU A 14 2.27 7.59 7.65
N GLN A 15 1.50 8.64 7.94
CA GLN A 15 1.78 9.99 7.45
C GLN A 15 3.11 10.54 7.97
N GLU A 16 3.37 10.39 9.26
CA GLU A 16 4.59 10.90 9.92
C GLU A 16 5.85 10.23 9.37
N GLU A 17 5.80 8.90 9.18
CA GLU A 17 6.92 8.11 8.69
C GLU A 17 7.20 8.36 7.20
N PHE A 18 6.16 8.32 6.37
CA PHE A 18 6.34 8.27 4.93
C PHE A 18 6.09 9.58 4.19
N LYS A 19 5.43 10.56 4.81
CA LYS A 19 5.21 11.91 4.28
C LYS A 19 4.62 11.92 2.86
N PHE A 20 3.56 11.14 2.64
CA PHE A 20 2.81 11.15 1.38
C PHE A 20 1.89 12.38 1.28
N MET A 21 1.54 12.76 0.05
CA MET A 21 0.89 14.05 -0.25
C MET A 21 -0.65 13.99 -0.24
N ASN A 22 -1.24 12.80 -0.32
CA ASN A 22 -2.68 12.60 -0.37
C ASN A 22 -3.19 11.90 0.89
N ASP A 23 -4.49 11.97 1.16
CA ASP A 23 -5.07 11.28 2.31
C ASP A 23 -5.00 9.75 2.17
N VAL A 24 -4.88 9.08 3.33
CA VAL A 24 -5.06 7.63 3.43
C VAL A 24 -6.49 7.26 3.00
N PRO A 25 -6.69 6.20 2.19
CA PRO A 25 -8.02 5.73 1.82
C PRO A 25 -8.97 5.63 3.02
N SER A 26 -10.20 6.10 2.85
CA SER A 26 -11.18 6.25 3.94
C SER A 26 -11.62 4.91 4.54
N ASP A 27 -11.57 3.85 3.75
CA ASP A 27 -11.84 2.44 4.10
C ASP A 27 -10.64 1.73 4.75
N TYR A 28 -9.52 2.43 4.93
CA TYR A 28 -8.35 1.85 5.59
C TYR A 28 -8.66 1.43 7.03
N SER A 29 -8.40 0.15 7.31
CA SER A 29 -8.47 -0.48 8.61
C SER A 29 -7.26 -1.38 8.86
N ALA A 30 -6.96 -1.64 10.13
CA ALA A 30 -5.93 -2.61 10.53
C ALA A 30 -6.27 -4.02 10.01
N ARG A 31 -5.24 -4.75 9.53
CA ARG A 31 -5.36 -6.12 9.03
C ARG A 31 -4.19 -6.95 9.57
N TYR A 32 -4.50 -8.02 10.30
CA TYR A 32 -3.50 -8.86 10.99
C TYR A 32 -3.09 -10.12 10.22
N ASN A 33 -3.65 -10.34 9.03
CA ASN A 33 -3.38 -11.53 8.23
C ASN A 33 -3.63 -11.28 6.74
N ILE A 34 -2.78 -10.46 6.12
CA ILE A 34 -2.85 -10.14 4.69
C ILE A 34 -2.21 -11.28 3.90
N ALA A 35 -2.92 -11.82 2.91
CA ALA A 35 -2.47 -12.91 2.05
C ALA A 35 -2.09 -12.40 0.63
N PRO A 36 -1.36 -13.18 -0.17
CA PRO A 36 -1.01 -12.80 -1.54
C PRO A 36 -2.26 -12.53 -2.38
N GLN A 37 -2.12 -11.76 -3.45
CA GLN A 37 -3.20 -11.35 -4.37
C GLN A 37 -4.24 -10.38 -3.78
N SER A 38 -4.14 -10.04 -2.48
CA SER A 38 -4.97 -9.01 -1.84
C SER A 38 -4.65 -7.60 -2.37
N GLN A 39 -5.62 -6.69 -2.26
CA GLN A 39 -5.34 -5.25 -2.28
C GLN A 39 -4.62 -4.87 -0.99
N ILE A 40 -3.47 -4.22 -1.10
CA ILE A 40 -2.62 -3.81 0.03
C ILE A 40 -2.35 -2.31 -0.05
N LEU A 41 -2.35 -1.66 1.12
CA LEU A 41 -1.98 -0.26 1.19
C LEU A 41 -0.50 -0.13 0.82
N SER A 42 -0.22 0.71 -0.15
CA SER A 42 1.07 0.85 -0.79
C SER A 42 1.39 2.33 -0.99
N ILE A 43 2.67 2.66 -0.98
CA ILE A 43 3.16 4.00 -1.30
C ILE A 43 3.98 3.90 -2.58
N ILE A 44 3.66 4.75 -3.55
CA ILE A 44 4.46 4.93 -4.76
C ILE A 44 5.17 6.27 -4.70
N GLN A 45 6.39 6.33 -5.24
CA GLN A 45 7.12 7.58 -5.42
C GLN A 45 7.11 7.92 -6.91
N GLY A 46 6.61 9.10 -7.25
CA GLY A 46 6.64 9.64 -8.61
C GLY A 46 8.02 10.19 -8.97
N GLU A 47 8.21 10.53 -10.26
CA GLU A 47 9.49 11.02 -10.80
C GLU A 47 9.99 12.29 -10.07
N ASN A 48 9.08 13.15 -9.64
CA ASN A 48 9.39 14.38 -8.91
C ASN A 48 9.72 14.15 -7.43
N GLY A 49 9.77 12.90 -6.96
CA GLY A 49 9.99 12.54 -5.57
C GLY A 49 8.74 12.51 -4.69
N ASP A 50 7.59 12.96 -5.22
CA ASP A 50 6.30 12.97 -4.52
C ASP A 50 5.84 11.56 -4.18
N ARG A 51 5.40 11.37 -2.93
CA ARG A 51 4.88 10.09 -2.45
C ARG A 51 3.36 10.11 -2.43
N ARG A 52 2.74 9.05 -2.96
CA ARG A 52 1.29 8.87 -2.95
C ARG A 52 0.93 7.54 -2.32
N ILE A 53 -0.08 7.54 -1.45
CA ILE A 53 -0.59 6.34 -0.80
C ILE A 53 -1.88 5.87 -1.46
N GLY A 54 -2.04 4.55 -1.63
CA GLY A 54 -3.23 3.96 -2.23
C GLY A 54 -3.19 2.44 -2.20
N TYR A 55 -4.20 1.79 -2.78
CA TYR A 55 -4.23 0.34 -2.88
C TYR A 55 -3.56 -0.15 -4.15
N LEU A 56 -2.70 -1.16 -4.01
CA LEU A 56 -2.15 -1.94 -5.11
C LEU A 56 -2.37 -3.43 -4.86
N ARG A 57 -2.44 -4.21 -5.94
CA ARG A 57 -2.51 -5.67 -5.84
C ARG A 57 -1.15 -6.24 -5.43
N TRP A 58 -1.13 -7.04 -4.37
CA TRP A 58 0.06 -7.81 -4.02
C TRP A 58 0.23 -9.03 -4.94
N GLY A 59 0.84 -8.80 -6.09
CA GLY A 59 1.13 -9.84 -7.07
C GLY A 59 1.32 -9.20 -8.44
N LEU A 60 2.58 -9.00 -8.81
CA LEU A 60 2.97 -8.41 -10.08
C LEU A 60 2.42 -9.25 -11.23
N THR A 61 1.66 -8.60 -12.11
CA THR A 61 1.14 -9.19 -13.33
C THR A 61 1.78 -8.49 -14.51
N PHE A 62 2.23 -9.27 -15.49
CA PHE A 62 2.63 -8.70 -16.76
C PHE A 62 1.38 -8.24 -17.51
N PRO A 63 1.42 -7.07 -18.18
CA PRO A 63 0.40 -6.75 -19.16
C PRO A 63 0.40 -7.85 -20.22
N LEU A 64 -0.78 -8.34 -20.61
CA LEU A 64 -0.90 -9.21 -21.78
C LEU A 64 -0.30 -8.47 -22.98
N SER A 65 0.71 -9.06 -23.60
CA SER A 65 1.20 -8.62 -24.90
C SER A 65 0.05 -8.80 -25.90
N ILE A 66 -0.61 -7.68 -26.25
CA ILE A 66 -1.51 -7.59 -27.39
C ILE A 66 -0.66 -7.23 -28.61
#